data_AF-A0A077XM23-F1
#
_entry.id   AF-A0A077XM23-F1
#
_cell.length_a   1.000
_cell.length_b   1.000
_cell.length_c   1.000
_cell.angle_alpha   90.00
_cell.angle_beta   90.00
_cell.angle_gamma   90.00
#
_symmetry.space_group_name_H-M   'P 1'
#
loop_
_entity.id
_entity.type
_entity.pdbx_description
1 polymer ?
#
loop_
_entity_poly.entity_id
_entity_poly.type
_entity_poly.pdbx_seq_one_letter_code
_entity_poly.pdbx_strand_id
1 'polypeptide(L)' 'MIVTSTHTIEGREVQRYFDPISATAVIGANALSEIGASFVDFFGGRSRNYENKLQELYKSVVESLKQNARSL' A
#
# COMPACT_ATOMS: atom_id res chain seq x y z
N MET A 1 -10.96 -11.38 -1.82
CA MET A 1 -11.09 -10.41 -2.93
C MET A 1 -9.81 -10.46 -3.72
N ILE A 2 -9.89 -10.73 -5.03
CA ILE A 2 -8.71 -10.72 -5.90
C ILE A 2 -8.25 -9.27 -6.04
N VAL A 3 -6.95 -9.04 -5.88
CA VAL A 3 -6.30 -7.75 -6.09
C VAL A 3 -5.18 -8.00 -7.08
N THR A 4 -5.16 -7.25 -8.17
CA THR A 4 -4.15 -7.40 -9.22
C THR A 4 -3.81 -6.03 -9.79
N SER A 5 -2.58 -5.88 -10.27
CA SER A 5 -2.13 -4.73 -11.07
C SER A 5 -2.38 -4.94 -12.57
N THR A 6 -2.86 -6.12 -12.96
CA THR A 6 -3.25 -6.43 -14.35
C THR A 6 -4.65 -5.89 -14.66
N HIS A 7 -4.91 -5.61 -15.93
CA HIS A 7 -6.21 -5.14 -16.42
C HIS A 7 -7.24 -6.27 -16.59
N THR A 8 -6.81 -7.54 -16.57
CA THR A 8 -7.65 -8.73 -16.72
C THR A 8 -7.26 -9.82 -15.72
N ILE A 9 -8.19 -10.73 -15.44
CA ILE A 9 -7.97 -11.96 -14.67
C ILE A 9 -8.17 -13.15 -15.61
N GLU A 10 -7.15 -13.97 -15.81
CA GLU A 10 -7.23 -15.14 -16.70
C GLU A 10 -8.34 -16.11 -16.25
N GLY A 11 -9.10 -16.64 -17.22
CA GLY A 11 -10.21 -17.55 -16.95
C GLY A 11 -11.43 -16.90 -16.26
N ARG A 12 -11.49 -15.56 -16.21
CA ARG A 12 -12.61 -14.79 -15.64
C ARG A 12 -13.00 -13.65 -16.58
N GLU A 13 -14.30 -13.49 -16.82
CA GLU A 13 -14.86 -12.35 -17.56
C GLU A 13 -15.42 -11.30 -16.57
N VAL A 14 -15.17 -10.01 -16.84
CA VAL A 14 -15.68 -8.91 -16.01
C VAL A 14 -17.13 -8.61 -16.39
N GLN A 15 -18.06 -8.86 -15.47
CA GLN A 15 -19.51 -8.67 -15.71
C GLN A 15 -20.01 -7.24 -15.48
N ARG A 16 -19.29 -6.46 -14.68
CA ARG A 16 -19.65 -5.07 -14.34
C ARG A 16 -18.40 -4.27 -14.00
N TYR A 17 -18.43 -3.01 -14.42
CA TYR A 17 -17.43 -2.01 -14.07
C TYR A 17 -18.07 -0.99 -13.14
N PHE A 18 -17.32 -0.56 -12.13
CA PHE A 18 -17.74 0.45 -11.15
C PHE A 18 -16.88 1.70 -11.30
N ASP A 19 -17.27 2.77 -10.61
CA ASP A 19 -16.46 3.99 -10.56
C ASP A 19 -15.07 3.72 -9.97
N PRO A 20 -14.01 4.40 -10.47
CA PRO A 20 -12.68 4.28 -9.92
C PRO A 20 -12.63 4.65 -8.44
N ILE A 21 -11.95 3.82 -7.65
CA ILE A 21 -11.72 4.07 -6.23
C ILE A 21 -10.25 4.36 -5.95
N SER A 22 -10.00 5.13 -4.89
CA SER A 22 -8.67 5.54 -4.46
C SER A 22 -8.59 5.46 -2.93
N ALA A 23 -7.38 5.22 -2.42
CA ALA A 23 -7.05 5.34 -1.01
C ALA A 23 -5.65 5.92 -0.88
N THR A 24 -5.45 6.79 0.11
CA THR A 24 -4.16 7.46 0.37
C THR A 24 -3.77 7.23 1.82
N ALA A 25 -2.49 6.94 2.06
CA ALA A 25 -1.90 6.97 3.39
C ALA A 25 -0.80 8.04 3.46
N VAL A 26 -0.77 8.77 4.56
CA VAL A 26 0.18 9.87 4.80
C VAL A 26 1.10 9.49 5.95
N ILE A 27 2.40 9.66 5.75
CA ILE A 27 3.40 9.46 6.81
C ILE A 27 3.56 10.78 7.56
N GLY A 28 3.23 10.78 8.84
CA GLY A 28 3.44 11.94 9.70
C GLY A 28 4.92 12.19 10.00
N ALA A 29 5.27 13.44 10.30
CA ALA A 29 6.65 13.88 10.58
C ALA A 29 7.32 13.08 11.72
N ASN A 30 6.56 12.61 12.72
CA ASN A 30 7.10 11.80 13.82
C ASN A 30 7.62 10.43 13.34
N ALA A 31 6.95 9.80 12.37
CA ALA A 31 7.43 8.54 11.79
C ALA A 31 8.66 8.75 10.90
N LEU A 32 8.79 9.92 10.26
CA LEU A 32 10.00 10.28 9.52
C LEU A 32 11.21 10.45 10.44
N SER A 33 11.03 10.95 11.66
CA SER A 33 12.11 11.04 12.65
C SER A 33 12.63 9.67 13.10
N GLU A 34 11.73 8.70 13.31
CA GLU A 34 12.09 7.32 13.66
C GLU A 34 12.82 6.60 12.51
N ILE A 35 12.40 6.87 11.27
CA ILE A 35 13.09 6.41 10.07
C ILE A 35 14.47 7.07 9.97
N GLY A 36 14.55 8.39 10.15
CA GLY A 36 15.76 9.19 10.02
C GLY A 36 16.84 8.80 11.03
N ALA A 37 16.48 8.58 12.30
CA ALA A 37 17.41 8.11 13.32
C ALA A 37 18.03 6.74 12.97
N SER A 38 17.29 5.87 12.27
CA SER A 38 17.77 4.57 11.78
C SER A 38 18.50 4.65 10.42
N PHE A 39 18.38 5.76 9.68
CA PHE A 39 18.93 5.93 8.34
C PHE A 39 20.35 6.49 8.35
N VAL A 40 20.73 7.25 9.40
CA VAL A 40 22.08 7.83 9.55
C VAL A 40 23.17 6.76 9.62
N ASP A 41 22.89 5.58 10.20
CA ASP A 41 23.85 4.48 10.32
C ASP A 41 24.00 3.64 9.03
N PHE A 42 23.30 3.99 7.95
CA PHE A 42 22.88 3.02 6.95
C PHE A 42 23.24 3.37 5.51
N PHE A 43 24.48 3.77 5.25
CA PHE A 43 25.01 3.73 3.89
C PHE A 43 25.26 2.25 3.49
N GLY A 44 24.25 1.57 2.92
CA GLY A 44 24.52 0.46 2.00
C GLY A 44 23.64 -0.82 1.94
N GLY A 45 22.56 -1.04 2.72
CA GLY A 45 21.84 -2.34 2.56
C GLY A 45 20.44 -2.58 3.18
N ARG A 46 19.35 -1.98 2.70
CA ARG A 46 17.99 -2.18 3.26
C ARG A 46 17.85 -1.79 4.76
N SER A 47 17.38 -0.57 5.02
CA SER A 47 16.90 -0.21 6.36
C SER A 47 15.63 -1.01 6.65
N ARG A 48 15.76 -2.07 7.47
CA ARG A 48 14.65 -2.96 7.84
C ARG A 48 13.47 -2.19 8.45
N ASN A 49 13.75 -1.13 9.22
CA ASN A 49 12.73 -0.30 9.84
C ASN A 49 11.94 0.56 8.82
N TYR A 50 12.64 1.17 7.87
CA TYR A 50 12.00 1.95 6.80
C TYR A 50 11.14 1.07 5.88
N GLU A 51 11.70 -0.06 5.43
CA GLU A 51 10.98 -1.02 4.59
C GLU A 51 9.74 -1.56 5.30
N ASN A 52 9.85 -1.89 6.59
CA ASN A 52 8.71 -2.34 7.39
C ASN A 52 7.59 -1.30 7.45
N LYS A 53 7.94 -0.02 7.65
CA LYS A 53 6.92 1.04 7.75
C LYS A 53 6.22 1.29 6.42
N LEU A 54 6.96 1.29 5.31
CA LEU A 54 6.36 1.37 3.98
C LEU A 54 5.45 0.18 3.68
N GLN A 55 5.86 -1.03 4.08
CA GLN A 55 5.04 -2.22 3.93
C GLN A 55 3.74 -2.14 4.76
N GLU A 56 3.81 -1.60 5.98
CA GLU A 56 2.63 -1.37 6.83
C GLU A 56 1.64 -0.41 6.15
N LEU A 57 2.14 0.69 5.60
CA LEU A 57 1.33 1.67 4.88
C LEU A 57 0.70 1.07 3.62
N TYR A 58 1.48 0.33 2.83
CA TYR A 58 0.96 -0.36 1.65
C TYR A 58 -0.18 -1.32 2.02
N LYS A 59 -0.01 -2.13 3.06
CA LYS A 59 -1.07 -3.03 3.55
C LYS A 59 -2.31 -2.26 3.98
N SER A 60 -2.14 -1.15 4.70
CA SER A 60 -3.25 -0.29 5.14
C SER A 60 -4.04 0.27 3.93
N VAL A 61 -3.34 0.83 2.94
CA VAL A 61 -3.97 1.38 1.72
C VAL A 61 -4.71 0.30 0.94
N VAL A 62 -4.08 -0.86 0.74
CA VAL A 62 -4.71 -1.99 0.03
C VAL A 62 -5.95 -2.48 0.77
N GLU A 63 -5.96 -2.48 2.10
CA GLU A 63 -7.14 -2.86 2.87
C GLU A 63 -8.27 -1.82 2.76
N SER A 64 -7.94 -0.52 2.78
CA SER A 64 -8.92 0.54 2.51
C SER A 64 -9.53 0.42 1.11
N LEU A 65 -8.73 0.11 0.08
CA LEU A 65 -9.24 -0.14 -1.27
C LEU A 65 -10.20 -1.33 -1.31
N LYS A 66 -9.89 -2.43 -0.61
CA LYS A 66 -10.80 -3.59 -0.52
C LYS A 66 -12.10 -3.25 0.20
N GLN A 67 -12.04 -2.44 1.25
CA GLN A 67 -13.23 -2.00 1.98
C GLN A 67 -14.12 -1.13 1.10
N ASN A 68 -13.55 -0.13 0.43
CA ASN A 68 -14.26 0.72 -0.52
C ASN A 68 -14.89 -0.11 -1.66
N ALA A 69 -14.17 -1.08 -2.20
CA ALA A 69 -14.69 -1.97 -3.24
C ALA A 69 -15.85 -2.86 -2.77
N ARG A 70 -15.92 -3.21 -1.48
CA ARG A 70 -17.02 -4.02 -0.92
C ARG A 70 -18.30 -3.20 -0.70
N SER A 71 -18.20 -1.88 -0.61
CA SER A 71 -19.36 -0.99 -0.42
C SER A 71 -20.01 -0.52 -1.73
N LEU A 72 -19.47 -0.91 -2.88
CA LEU A 72 -20.04 -0.67 -4.22
C LEU A 72 -21.01 -1.80 -4.60
#